data_AF-A0A7X6YR64-F1
#
_entry.id   AF-A0A7X6YR64-F1
#
_cell.length_a   1.000
_cell.length_b   1.000
_cell.length_c   1.000
_cell.angle_alpha   90.00
_cell.angle_beta   90.00
_cell.angle_gamma   90.00
#
_symmetry.space_group_name_H-M   'P 1'
#
loop_
_entity.id
_entity.type
_entity.pdbx_description
1 polymer ?
#
loop_
_entity_poly.entity_id
_entity_poly.type
_entity_poly.pdbx_seq_one_letter_code
_entity_poly.pdbx_strand_id
1 'polypeptide(L)'
;RNRENLRYIFKFYNREYLKKIDPEVLTKEVININCGNASIYRQMKALSYNITILEKIEKDYEHLDCFVASAEPNTIANILYDGKYKLNQVGKAFALDYLKKVGINTCKSDSQITRLFGSNRLSLVNNHIATALETMSIIKKISKDTLISEIEVNSLLWQFCLPRGANICTKNPNCYLCKLNHLCNYNN
;
A
#
# COMPACT_ATOMS: atom_id res chain seq x y z
N ARG A 1 11.43 2.87 17.74
CA ARG A 1 12.67 3.14 18.53
C ARG A 1 13.90 3.32 17.65
N ASN A 2 14.13 2.50 16.61
CA ASN A 2 15.38 2.57 15.81
C ASN A 2 15.32 3.37 14.49
N ARG A 3 14.26 4.16 14.24
CA ARG A 3 14.13 4.91 12.97
C ARG A 3 15.26 5.92 12.75
N GLU A 4 15.62 6.69 13.77
CA GLU A 4 16.71 7.67 13.66
C GLU A 4 18.06 6.99 13.45
N ASN A 5 18.35 5.89 14.15
CA ASN A 5 19.58 5.12 13.93
C ASN A 5 19.70 4.63 12.48
N LEU A 6 18.61 4.12 11.90
CA LEU A 6 18.59 3.72 10.49
C LEU A 6 18.88 4.90 9.56
N ARG A 7 18.37 6.11 9.85
CA ARG A 7 18.71 7.31 9.07
C ARG A 7 20.21 7.58 9.10
N TYR A 8 20.86 7.51 10.25
CA TYR A 8 22.31 7.71 10.35
C TYR A 8 23.12 6.64 9.61
N ILE A 9 22.77 5.36 9.78
CA ILE A 9 23.39 4.21 9.08
C ILE A 9 23.32 4.41 7.56
N PHE A 10 22.13 4.77 7.06
CA PHE A 10 21.92 5.01 5.63
C PHE A 10 22.27 6.44 5.18
N LYS A 11 22.99 7.22 6.00
CA LYS A 11 23.40 8.61 5.71
C LYS A 11 22.26 9.48 5.19
N PHE A 12 21.14 9.47 5.90
CA PHE A 12 19.89 10.14 5.52
C PHE A 12 19.42 9.77 4.12
N TYR A 13 19.63 8.52 3.73
CA TYR A 13 19.29 7.94 2.43
C TYR A 13 20.02 8.59 1.24
N ASN A 14 21.27 9.00 1.45
CA ASN A 14 22.11 9.56 0.38
C ASN A 14 22.39 8.52 -0.71
N ARG A 15 21.87 8.76 -1.93
CA ARG A 15 21.99 7.84 -3.07
C ARG A 15 23.44 7.53 -3.47
N GLU A 16 24.32 8.54 -3.47
CA GLU A 16 25.72 8.39 -3.89
C GLU A 16 26.51 7.51 -2.92
N TYR A 17 26.24 7.67 -1.63
CA TYR A 17 26.80 6.82 -0.59
C TYR A 17 26.28 5.38 -0.72
N LEU A 18 24.95 5.20 -0.79
CA LEU A 18 24.32 3.88 -0.80
C LEU A 18 24.63 3.06 -2.05
N LYS A 19 25.00 3.69 -3.16
CA LYS A 19 25.46 3.01 -4.37
C LYS A 19 26.88 2.45 -4.25
N LYS A 20 27.72 3.03 -3.38
CA LYS A 20 29.17 2.75 -3.29
C LYS A 20 29.57 1.97 -2.05
N ILE A 21 28.83 2.11 -0.95
CA ILE A 21 29.13 1.46 0.32
C ILE A 21 29.11 -0.07 0.18
N ASP A 22 30.03 -0.74 0.89
CA ASP A 22 30.05 -2.20 0.97
C ASP A 22 28.79 -2.72 1.71
N PRO A 23 28.00 -3.62 1.10
CA PRO A 23 26.85 -4.24 1.75
C PRO A 23 27.15 -4.89 3.10
N GLU A 24 28.36 -5.40 3.32
CA GLU A 24 28.75 -5.99 4.60
C GLU A 24 28.79 -4.97 5.73
N VAL A 25 29.25 -3.75 5.45
CA VAL A 25 29.31 -2.65 6.43
C VAL A 25 27.90 -2.30 6.89
N LEU A 26 27.00 -2.03 5.95
CA LEU A 26 25.60 -1.74 6.27
C LEU A 26 24.93 -2.91 7.01
N THR A 27 25.22 -4.14 6.61
CA THR A 27 24.67 -5.33 7.26
C THR A 27 25.05 -5.39 8.74
N LYS A 28 26.34 -5.20 9.04
CA LYS A 28 26.85 -5.19 10.42
C LYS A 28 26.21 -4.06 11.24
N GLU A 29 26.14 -2.86 10.68
CA GLU A 29 25.53 -1.71 11.35
C GLU A 29 24.03 -1.92 11.66
N VAL A 30 23.26 -2.47 10.72
CA VAL A 30 21.84 -2.76 10.92
C VAL A 30 21.62 -3.90 11.94
N ILE A 31 22.49 -4.92 11.94
CA ILE A 31 22.45 -6.00 12.93
C ILE A 31 22.76 -5.46 14.33
N ASN A 32 23.74 -4.57 14.47
CA ASN A 32 24.15 -4.00 15.76
C ASN A 32 23.03 -3.24 16.48
N ILE A 33 22.07 -2.70 15.74
CA ILE A 33 20.88 -2.05 16.31
C ILE A 33 19.68 -2.99 16.45
N ASN A 34 19.89 -4.30 16.33
CA ASN A 34 18.87 -5.35 16.37
C ASN A 34 17.78 -5.20 15.29
N CYS A 35 18.15 -4.74 14.09
CA CYS A 35 17.24 -4.64 12.94
C CYS A 35 17.59 -5.63 11.81
N GLY A 36 18.48 -6.59 12.08
CA GLY A 36 18.82 -7.66 11.15
C GLY A 36 17.69 -8.67 10.95
N ASN A 37 17.75 -9.39 9.83
CA ASN A 37 16.92 -10.54 9.50
C ASN A 37 17.72 -11.50 8.61
N ALA A 38 17.22 -12.72 8.35
CA ALA A 38 17.94 -13.72 7.57
C ALA A 38 18.32 -13.29 6.13
N SER A 39 17.64 -12.28 5.58
CA SER A 39 17.89 -11.73 4.25
C SER A 39 18.61 -10.38 4.26
N ILE A 40 19.03 -9.86 5.43
CA ILE A 40 19.54 -8.48 5.54
C ILE A 40 20.72 -8.23 4.62
N TYR A 41 21.66 -9.17 4.51
CA TYR A 41 22.80 -9.04 3.60
C TYR A 41 22.36 -8.91 2.14
N ARG A 42 21.40 -9.72 1.71
CA ARG A 42 20.84 -9.67 0.35
C ARG A 42 20.11 -8.35 0.11
N GLN A 43 19.41 -7.83 1.12
CA GLN A 43 18.74 -6.52 1.07
C GLN A 43 19.76 -5.39 0.91
N MET A 44 20.86 -5.39 1.68
CA MET A 44 21.91 -4.38 1.55
C MET A 44 22.61 -4.47 0.18
N LYS A 45 22.89 -5.69 -0.29
CA LYS A 45 23.50 -5.94 -1.61
C LYS A 45 22.62 -5.46 -2.77
N ALA A 46 21.30 -5.47 -2.59
CA ALA A 46 20.35 -5.02 -3.60
C ALA A 46 20.29 -3.48 -3.76
N LEU A 47 20.75 -2.69 -2.79
CA LEU A 47 20.54 -1.24 -2.75
C LEU A 47 21.12 -0.53 -3.98
N SER A 48 22.39 -0.76 -4.32
CA SER A 48 23.05 -0.07 -5.44
C SER A 48 22.33 -0.30 -6.78
N TYR A 49 21.94 -1.56 -7.04
CA TYR A 49 21.15 -1.92 -8.22
C TYR A 49 19.76 -1.26 -8.18
N ASN A 50 19.03 -1.38 -7.07
CA ASN A 50 17.67 -0.84 -6.96
C ASN A 50 17.64 0.69 -7.11
N ILE A 51 18.60 1.41 -6.53
CA ILE A 51 18.71 2.87 -6.69
C ILE A 51 18.94 3.22 -8.16
N THR A 52 19.83 2.50 -8.85
CA THR A 52 20.10 2.71 -10.28
C THR A 52 18.85 2.48 -11.15
N ILE A 53 18.03 1.49 -10.80
CA ILE A 53 16.75 1.26 -11.48
C ILE A 53 15.77 2.42 -11.23
N LEU A 54 15.65 2.91 -10.00
CA LEU A 54 14.79 4.05 -9.69
C LEU A 54 15.24 5.33 -10.41
N GLU A 55 16.54 5.61 -10.49
CA GLU A 55 17.10 6.72 -11.28
C GLU A 55 16.80 6.57 -12.78
N LYS A 56 16.81 5.33 -13.30
CA LYS A 56 16.42 5.06 -14.69
C LYS A 56 14.94 5.32 -14.92
N ILE A 57 14.07 4.94 -13.98
CA ILE A 57 12.64 5.25 -14.07
C ILE A 57 12.43 6.77 -14.08
N GLU A 58 13.10 7.49 -13.18
CA GLU A 58 13.04 8.95 -13.13
C GLU A 58 13.48 9.57 -14.47
N LYS A 59 14.54 9.06 -15.10
CA LYS A 59 14.93 9.51 -16.44
C LYS A 59 13.91 9.18 -17.53
N ASP A 60 13.31 7.98 -17.48
CA ASP A 60 12.38 7.50 -18.51
C ASP A 60 10.98 8.18 -18.41
N TYR A 61 10.61 8.71 -17.23
CA TYR A 61 9.29 9.31 -16.95
C TYR A 61 9.36 10.74 -16.41
N GLU A 62 10.54 11.38 -16.46
CA GLU A 62 10.89 12.67 -15.84
C GLU A 62 10.89 12.67 -14.30
N HIS A 63 9.88 12.06 -13.67
CA HIS A 63 9.75 11.90 -12.23
C HIS A 63 9.21 10.51 -11.86
N LEU A 64 9.58 10.02 -10.66
CA LEU A 64 8.99 8.78 -10.12
C LEU A 64 7.48 8.91 -9.92
N ASP A 65 6.98 10.10 -9.58
CA ASP A 65 5.56 10.39 -9.43
C ASP A 65 4.79 10.19 -10.74
N CYS A 66 5.36 10.65 -11.86
CA CYS A 66 4.81 10.43 -13.20
C CYS A 66 4.77 8.94 -13.55
N PHE A 67 5.81 8.18 -13.19
CA PHE A 67 5.82 6.74 -13.38
C PHE A 67 4.71 6.04 -12.58
N VAL A 68 4.59 6.30 -11.29
CA VAL A 68 3.60 5.61 -10.45
C VAL A 68 2.15 6.00 -10.79
N ALA A 69 1.95 7.15 -11.43
CA ALA A 69 0.66 7.59 -11.96
C ALA A 69 0.38 7.13 -13.41
N SER A 70 1.37 6.56 -14.11
CA SER A 70 1.26 6.23 -15.54
C SER A 70 0.36 5.04 -15.85
N ALA A 71 0.07 4.19 -14.87
CA ALA A 71 -0.78 3.02 -15.03
C ALA A 71 -1.43 2.60 -13.71
N GLU A 72 -2.36 1.65 -13.78
CA GLU A 72 -3.01 1.07 -12.61
C GLU A 72 -1.99 0.53 -11.59
N PRO A 73 -2.22 0.67 -10.27
CA PRO A 73 -1.24 0.29 -9.24
C PRO A 73 -0.75 -1.15 -9.31
N ASN A 74 -1.62 -2.09 -9.70
CA ASN A 74 -1.21 -3.49 -9.91
C ASN A 74 -0.25 -3.66 -11.08
N THR A 75 -0.44 -2.88 -12.15
CA THR A 75 0.45 -2.85 -13.31
C THR A 75 1.80 -2.28 -12.92
N ILE A 76 1.83 -1.14 -12.22
CA ILE A 76 3.06 -0.56 -11.69
C ILE A 76 3.79 -1.52 -10.75
N ALA A 77 3.06 -2.17 -9.83
CA ALA A 77 3.64 -3.16 -8.93
C ALA A 77 4.22 -4.37 -9.68
N ASN A 78 3.56 -4.85 -10.74
CA ASN A 78 4.09 -5.92 -11.58
C ASN A 78 5.36 -5.48 -12.33
N ILE A 79 5.42 -4.24 -12.82
CA ILE A 79 6.60 -3.68 -13.47
C ILE A 79 7.81 -3.66 -12.52
N LEU A 80 7.59 -3.29 -11.25
CA LEU A 80 8.63 -3.25 -10.20
C LEU A 80 9.04 -4.63 -9.67
N TYR A 81 8.13 -5.61 -9.69
CA TYR A 81 8.40 -6.95 -9.14
C TYR A 81 8.96 -7.93 -10.18
N ASP A 82 8.50 -7.86 -11.43
CA ASP A 82 8.84 -8.84 -12.45
C ASP A 82 8.96 -8.28 -13.88
N GLY A 83 8.83 -6.96 -14.04
CA GLY A 83 8.89 -6.32 -15.35
C GLY A 83 10.21 -5.64 -15.68
N LYS A 84 10.15 -4.69 -16.62
CA LYS A 84 11.30 -3.92 -17.13
C LYS A 84 12.13 -3.24 -16.04
N TYR A 85 11.50 -2.84 -14.93
CA TYR A 85 12.16 -2.17 -13.82
C TYR A 85 12.16 -3.03 -12.54
N LYS A 86 12.37 -4.34 -12.70
CA LYS A 86 12.43 -5.30 -11.60
C LYS A 86 13.45 -4.88 -10.54
N LEU A 87 12.98 -4.73 -9.31
CA LEU A 87 13.76 -4.46 -8.12
C LEU A 87 14.14 -5.75 -7.40
N ASN A 88 15.39 -5.85 -6.96
CA ASN A 88 15.89 -6.98 -6.20
C ASN A 88 15.38 -6.95 -4.76
N GLN A 89 15.00 -8.12 -4.23
CA GLN A 89 14.43 -8.29 -2.88
C GLN A 89 13.10 -7.55 -2.65
N VAL A 90 12.42 -7.12 -3.72
CA VAL A 90 11.10 -6.47 -3.64
C VAL A 90 10.06 -7.39 -4.30
N GLY A 91 9.30 -8.10 -3.47
CA GLY A 91 8.13 -8.85 -3.92
C GLY A 91 6.95 -7.94 -4.26
N LYS A 92 5.94 -8.48 -4.98
CA LYS A 92 4.72 -7.74 -5.33
C LYS A 92 4.04 -7.04 -4.14
N ALA A 93 4.03 -7.68 -2.97
CA ALA A 93 3.46 -7.09 -1.75
C ALA A 93 4.23 -5.82 -1.31
N PHE A 94 5.57 -5.84 -1.36
CA PHE A 94 6.40 -4.68 -1.03
C PHE A 94 6.28 -3.58 -2.10
N ALA A 95 6.14 -3.94 -3.37
CA ALA A 95 5.89 -2.96 -4.43
C ALA A 95 4.55 -2.22 -4.21
N LEU A 96 3.47 -2.93 -3.86
CA LEU A 96 2.20 -2.31 -3.50
C LEU A 96 2.30 -1.46 -2.22
N ASP A 97 3.04 -1.92 -1.21
CA ASP A 97 3.27 -1.14 0.01
C ASP A 97 4.05 0.15 -0.24
N TYR A 98 5.03 0.12 -1.14
CA TYR A 98 5.72 1.32 -1.62
C TYR A 98 4.74 2.30 -2.25
N LEU A 99 3.89 1.84 -3.18
CA LEU A 99 2.89 2.68 -3.84
C LEU A 99 1.95 3.36 -2.84
N LYS A 100 1.48 2.64 -1.82
CA LYS A 100 0.68 3.23 -0.72
C LYS A 100 1.42 4.33 0.00
N LYS A 101 2.71 4.14 0.29
CA LYS A 101 3.55 5.10 1.04
C LYS A 101 3.84 6.37 0.25
N VAL A 102 3.85 6.31 -1.08
CA VAL A 102 3.97 7.49 -1.95
C VAL A 102 2.61 8.09 -2.33
N GLY A 103 1.53 7.71 -1.64
CA GLY A 103 0.22 8.32 -1.83
C GLY A 103 -0.59 7.76 -3.00
N ILE A 104 -0.10 6.71 -3.68
CA ILE A 104 -0.87 6.04 -4.72
C ILE A 104 -1.89 5.13 -4.08
N ASN A 105 -3.14 5.36 -4.48
CA ASN A 105 -4.26 4.58 -4.03
C ASN A 105 -4.19 3.16 -4.62
N THR A 106 -3.52 2.24 -3.93
CA THR A 106 -3.51 0.82 -4.31
C THR A 106 -4.77 0.09 -3.83
N CYS A 107 -5.92 0.77 -3.69
CA CYS A 107 -7.20 0.16 -3.33
C CYS A 107 -7.42 -1.07 -4.19
N LYS A 108 -7.04 -2.24 -3.67
CA LYS A 108 -7.50 -3.51 -4.19
C LYS A 108 -9.01 -3.47 -3.99
N SER A 109 -9.76 -4.04 -4.93
CA SER A 109 -11.16 -4.37 -4.70
C SER A 109 -11.25 -5.33 -3.51
N ASP A 110 -11.32 -4.72 -2.34
CA ASP A 110 -11.50 -5.32 -1.04
C ASP A 110 -12.77 -6.15 -1.05
N SER A 111 -12.77 -7.48 -1.17
CA SER A 111 -13.99 -8.29 -0.95
C SER A 111 -14.77 -7.90 0.32
N GLN A 112 -14.10 -7.30 1.31
CA GLN A 112 -14.71 -6.68 2.48
C GLN A 112 -15.50 -5.41 2.15
N ILE A 113 -14.89 -4.45 1.43
CA ILE A 113 -15.47 -3.15 1.09
C ILE A 113 -16.49 -3.28 -0.05
N THR A 114 -16.21 -4.10 -1.06
CA THR A 114 -17.14 -4.34 -2.16
C THR A 114 -18.47 -4.93 -1.68
N ARG A 115 -18.42 -5.78 -0.64
CA ARG A 115 -19.62 -6.30 0.04
C ARG A 115 -20.37 -5.20 0.79
N LEU A 116 -19.67 -4.29 1.46
CA LEU A 116 -20.28 -3.18 2.20
C LEU A 116 -21.13 -2.28 1.28
N PHE A 117 -20.65 -2.02 0.07
CA PHE A 117 -21.32 -1.13 -0.88
C PHE A 117 -22.41 -1.80 -1.73
N GLY A 118 -22.42 -3.13 -1.82
CA GLY A 118 -23.40 -3.89 -2.58
C GLY A 118 -24.85 -3.73 -2.10
N SER A 119 -25.80 -4.12 -2.95
CA SER A 119 -27.24 -3.98 -2.72
C SER A 119 -27.78 -4.72 -1.47
N ASN A 120 -27.10 -5.77 -1.02
CA ASN A 120 -27.44 -6.48 0.23
C ASN A 120 -27.03 -5.73 1.50
N ARG A 121 -26.26 -4.66 1.39
CA ARG A 121 -25.74 -3.89 2.52
C ARG A 121 -26.19 -2.44 2.39
N LEU A 122 -25.27 -1.50 2.12
CA LEU A 122 -25.61 -0.08 2.04
C LEU A 122 -26.28 0.30 0.72
N SER A 123 -26.36 -0.62 -0.26
CA SER A 123 -27.06 -0.40 -1.52
C SER A 123 -26.63 0.86 -2.28
N LEU A 124 -25.33 1.14 -2.23
CA LEU A 124 -24.70 2.24 -2.96
C LEU A 124 -24.49 1.88 -4.44
N VAL A 125 -24.64 0.60 -4.78
CA VAL A 125 -24.69 0.08 -6.15
C VAL A 125 -25.84 -0.92 -6.28
N ASN A 126 -26.26 -1.16 -7.52
CA ASN A 126 -27.32 -2.14 -7.82
C ASN A 126 -26.83 -3.59 -7.72
N ASN A 127 -25.53 -3.82 -7.98
CA ASN A 127 -24.92 -5.14 -7.91
C ASN A 127 -24.91 -5.68 -6.47
N HIS A 128 -25.11 -6.99 -6.31
CA HIS A 128 -25.03 -7.66 -4.99
C HIS A 128 -23.69 -7.42 -4.29
N ILE A 129 -22.61 -7.32 -5.06
CA ILE A 129 -21.27 -6.94 -4.62
C ILE A 129 -20.79 -5.85 -5.59
N ALA A 130 -20.24 -4.76 -5.07
CA ALA A 130 -19.70 -3.70 -5.91
C ALA A 130 -18.47 -4.19 -6.70
N THR A 131 -18.32 -3.67 -7.91
CA THR A 131 -17.10 -3.86 -8.70
C THR A 131 -15.95 -3.03 -8.11
N ALA A 132 -14.72 -3.30 -8.56
CA ALA A 132 -13.54 -2.52 -8.21
C ALA A 132 -13.73 -1.03 -8.55
N LEU A 133 -14.20 -0.74 -9.77
CA LEU A 133 -14.39 0.62 -10.26
C LEU A 133 -15.47 1.37 -9.49
N GLU A 134 -16.61 0.73 -9.21
CA GLU A 134 -17.66 1.33 -8.39
C GLU A 134 -17.16 1.62 -6.97
N THR A 135 -16.42 0.67 -6.38
CA THR A 135 -15.84 0.83 -5.04
C THR A 135 -14.90 2.04 -4.98
N MET A 136 -14.00 2.17 -5.97
CA MET A 136 -13.10 3.32 -6.07
C MET A 136 -13.85 4.63 -6.27
N SER A 137 -14.89 4.65 -7.12
CA SER A 137 -15.73 5.82 -7.34
C SER A 137 -16.43 6.27 -6.06
N ILE A 138 -16.96 5.33 -5.26
CA ILE A 138 -17.61 5.63 -3.99
C ILE A 138 -16.59 6.17 -2.98
N ILE A 139 -15.42 5.53 -2.83
CA ILE A 139 -14.35 6.02 -1.94
C ILE A 139 -13.92 7.44 -2.32
N LYS A 140 -13.73 7.70 -3.62
CA LYS A 140 -13.39 9.03 -4.13
C LYS A 140 -14.47 10.07 -3.83
N LYS A 141 -15.74 9.69 -3.93
CA LYS A 141 -16.86 10.57 -3.57
C LYS A 141 -16.85 10.88 -2.07
N ILE A 142 -16.73 9.87 -1.21
CA ILE A 142 -16.63 10.06 0.25
C ILE A 142 -15.44 10.94 0.61
N SER A 143 -14.27 10.71 -0.01
CA SER A 143 -13.06 11.51 0.19
C SER A 143 -13.30 12.98 -0.13
N LYS A 144 -13.94 13.27 -1.28
CA LYS A 144 -14.30 14.63 -1.67
C LYS A 144 -15.29 15.29 -0.70
N ASP A 145 -16.32 14.55 -0.28
CA ASP A 145 -17.39 15.09 0.57
C ASP A 145 -16.92 15.31 2.03
N THR A 146 -15.92 14.55 2.49
CA THR A 146 -15.41 14.61 3.88
C THR A 146 -14.10 15.37 4.03
N LEU A 147 -13.43 15.73 2.92
CA LEU A 147 -12.08 16.28 2.88
C LEU A 147 -11.00 15.35 3.50
N ILE A 148 -11.32 14.06 3.65
CA ILE A 148 -10.39 13.02 4.11
C ILE A 148 -9.75 12.37 2.88
N SER A 149 -8.47 11.98 2.95
CA SER A 149 -7.79 11.33 1.82
C SER A 149 -8.44 9.99 1.43
N GLU A 150 -8.44 9.62 0.14
CA GLU A 150 -8.98 8.34 -0.33
C GLU A 150 -8.36 7.13 0.40
N ILE A 151 -7.05 7.22 0.71
CA ILE A 151 -6.31 6.18 1.45
C ILE A 151 -6.87 6.01 2.86
N GLU A 152 -7.14 7.12 3.54
CA GLU A 152 -7.67 7.11 4.89
C GLU A 152 -9.13 6.64 4.92
N VAL A 153 -9.96 7.10 3.98
CA VAL A 153 -11.34 6.59 3.80
C VAL A 153 -11.31 5.08 3.60
N ASN A 154 -10.50 4.57 2.66
CA ASN A 154 -10.36 3.15 2.42
C ASN A 154 -9.90 2.40 3.69
N SER A 155 -8.93 2.94 4.41
CA SER A 155 -8.39 2.31 5.62
C SER A 155 -9.44 2.21 6.74
N LEU A 156 -10.23 3.27 6.93
CA LEU A 156 -11.33 3.28 7.91
C LEU A 156 -12.42 2.27 7.55
N LEU A 157 -12.86 2.26 6.30
CA LEU A 157 -13.87 1.31 5.82
C LEU A 157 -13.36 -0.14 5.86
N TRP A 158 -12.09 -0.35 5.55
CA TRP A 158 -11.48 -1.67 5.66
C TRP A 158 -11.46 -2.16 7.11
N GLN A 159 -11.00 -1.32 8.05
CA GLN A 159 -11.01 -1.66 9.47
C GLN A 159 -12.42 -1.92 10.00
N PHE A 160 -13.40 -1.14 9.54
CA PHE A 160 -14.82 -1.32 9.85
C PHE A 160 -15.34 -2.71 9.46
N CYS A 161 -14.86 -3.25 8.32
CA CYS A 161 -15.26 -4.55 7.78
C CYS A 161 -14.36 -5.73 8.19
N LEU A 162 -13.25 -5.50 8.90
CA LEU A 162 -12.29 -6.55 9.24
C LEU A 162 -12.62 -7.23 10.58
N PRO A 163 -12.66 -8.58 10.66
CA PRO A 163 -12.92 -9.30 11.92
C PRO A 163 -11.91 -9.03 13.03
N ARG A 164 -10.63 -8.83 12.67
CA ARG A 164 -9.55 -8.45 13.61
C ARG A 164 -9.38 -6.93 13.73
N GLY A 165 -10.26 -6.16 13.08
CA GLY A 165 -10.32 -4.70 13.18
C GLY A 165 -11.46 -4.28 14.11
N ALA A 166 -12.30 -3.37 13.65
CA ALA A 166 -13.48 -2.95 14.41
C ALA A 166 -14.59 -4.01 14.44
N ASN A 167 -14.51 -5.03 13.57
CA ASN A 167 -15.43 -6.17 13.56
C ASN A 167 -16.92 -5.78 13.45
N ILE A 168 -17.26 -4.76 12.67
CA ILE A 168 -18.65 -4.27 12.55
C ILE A 168 -19.36 -4.93 11.37
N CYS A 169 -18.89 -4.69 10.14
CA CYS A 169 -19.54 -5.19 8.92
C CYS A 169 -18.71 -6.26 8.23
N THR A 170 -18.44 -7.35 8.95
CA THR A 170 -17.70 -8.50 8.40
C THR A 170 -18.60 -9.38 7.53
N LYS A 171 -18.16 -10.61 7.19
CA LYS A 171 -19.04 -11.59 6.54
C LYS A 171 -20.26 -11.90 7.43
N ASN A 172 -20.03 -12.02 8.75
CA ASN A 172 -21.04 -12.18 9.78
C ASN A 172 -21.08 -10.88 10.62
N PRO A 173 -21.94 -9.93 10.28
CA PRO A 173 -21.88 -8.56 10.79
C PRO A 173 -22.43 -8.47 12.22
N ASN A 174 -21.89 -7.53 13.00
CA ASN A 174 -22.44 -7.15 14.30
C ASN A 174 -23.37 -5.94 14.13
N CYS A 175 -24.50 -6.11 13.45
CA CYS A 175 -25.39 -5.00 13.07
C CYS A 175 -25.93 -4.22 14.27
N TYR A 176 -26.05 -4.84 15.45
CA TYR A 176 -26.45 -4.17 16.68
C TYR A 176 -25.42 -3.12 17.17
N LEU A 177 -24.15 -3.24 16.76
CA LEU A 177 -23.10 -2.24 16.99
C LEU A 177 -22.97 -1.23 15.84
N CYS A 178 -23.63 -1.49 14.71
CA CYS A 178 -23.47 -0.72 13.49
C CYS A 178 -24.32 0.54 13.51
N LYS A 179 -23.68 1.71 13.56
CA LYS A 179 -24.39 3.01 13.47
C LYS A 179 -25.10 3.23 12.12
N LEU A 180 -24.73 2.48 11.09
CA LEU A 180 -25.34 2.53 9.76
C LEU A 180 -26.50 1.56 9.59
N ASN A 181 -26.88 0.79 10.62
CA ASN A 181 -27.90 -0.27 10.50
C ASN A 181 -29.25 0.25 9.97
N HIS A 182 -29.65 1.45 10.40
CA HIS A 182 -30.90 2.10 9.98
C HIS A 182 -30.93 2.50 8.50
N LEU A 183 -29.78 2.51 7.80
CA LEU A 183 -29.65 2.80 6.37
C LEU A 183 -29.27 1.55 5.56
N CYS A 184 -29.19 0.38 6.20
CA CYS A 184 -28.62 -0.83 5.63
C CYS A 184 -29.74 -1.82 5.28
N ASN A 185 -29.66 -2.42 4.09
CA ASN A 185 -30.58 -3.47 3.62
C ASN A 185 -30.31 -4.84 4.23
N TYR A 186 -29.26 -4.98 5.03
CA TYR A 186 -28.95 -6.24 5.67
C TYR A 186 -29.91 -6.50 6.81
N ASN A 187 -30.95 -7.27 6.52
CA ASN A 187 -31.84 -7.80 7.55
C ASN A 187 -31.09 -8.89 8.31
N ASN A 188 -30.91 -8.66 9.61
CA ASN A 188 -30.44 -9.68 10.55
C ASN A 188 -31.50 -10.77 10.71
#